data_AF-A0A372QUR1-F1
#
_entry.id   AF-A0A372QUR1-F1
#
_cell.length_a   1.000
_cell.length_b   1.000
_cell.length_c   1.000
_cell.angle_alpha   90.00
_cell.angle_beta   90.00
_cell.angle_gamma   90.00
#
_symmetry.space_group_name_H-M   'P 1'
#
loop_
_entity.id
_entity.type
_entity.pdbx_description
1 polymer ?
#
loop_
_entity_poly.entity_id
_entity_poly.type
_entity_poly.pdbx_seq_one_letter_code
_entity_poly.pdbx_strand_id
1 'polypeptide(L)'
;MASQPHFNDHYKSLLDQLPPSMKKDVWLRLTNRKNKPLSEEQVRGIHPDIEELLTKEQLEEREALLKQKEINIKNTIEVQVAEERKHLKDEYDALKIRLESEYNKCMVDMKQTTYSFKNQLEDQHNSRSADLEKQYKSRISVLEKANIVKDKEIGRLSTSLSRSKNEIKDLKHALSSIIL
;
A
#
# COMPACT_ATOMS: atom_id res chain seq x y z
N MET A 1 58.83 75.37 1.32
CA MET A 1 58.60 74.44 0.19
C MET A 1 57.10 74.18 0.16
N ALA A 2 56.40 74.74 -0.83
CA ALA A 2 54.95 74.57 -0.94
C ALA A 2 54.69 73.20 -1.60
N SER A 3 54.04 72.30 -0.86
CA SER A 3 53.56 71.02 -1.40
C SER A 3 52.61 71.31 -2.56
N GLN A 4 52.93 70.81 -3.76
CA GLN A 4 52.00 70.91 -4.89
C GLN A 4 50.66 70.27 -4.49
N PRO A 5 49.52 70.92 -4.76
CA PRO A 5 48.23 70.29 -4.56
C PRO A 5 48.23 68.99 -5.38
N HIS A 6 47.81 67.89 -4.75
CA HIS A 6 47.61 66.64 -5.46
C HIS A 6 46.70 66.94 -6.66
N PHE A 7 47.02 66.42 -7.86
CA PHE A 7 46.30 66.67 -9.13
C PHE A 7 44.76 66.61 -9.02
N ASN A 8 44.29 65.95 -7.97
CA ASN A 8 42.91 65.72 -7.61
C ASN A 8 42.14 66.94 -7.07
N ASP A 9 42.79 67.86 -6.33
CA ASP A 9 42.05 68.93 -5.63
C ASP A 9 41.61 70.06 -6.57
N HIS A 10 42.33 70.27 -7.69
CA HIS A 10 42.04 71.35 -8.63
C HIS A 10 40.78 71.12 -9.47
N TYR A 11 40.43 69.86 -9.73
CA TYR A 11 39.31 69.49 -10.61
C TYR A 11 38.06 69.05 -9.86
N LYS A 12 38.13 68.91 -8.53
CA LYS A 12 37.03 68.43 -7.68
C LYS A 12 35.75 69.26 -7.84
N SER A 13 35.85 70.58 -7.73
CA SER A 13 34.71 71.50 -7.87
C SER A 13 34.09 71.53 -9.27
N LEU A 14 34.88 71.23 -10.31
CA LEU A 14 34.41 71.09 -11.69
C LEU A 14 33.66 69.77 -11.88
N LEU A 15 34.14 68.69 -11.25
CA LEU A 15 33.48 67.38 -11.26
C LEU A 15 32.14 67.43 -10.50
N ASP A 16 32.05 68.18 -9.41
CA ASP A 16 30.80 68.37 -8.64
C ASP A 16 29.66 68.98 -9.47
N GLN A 17 29.98 69.91 -10.38
CA GLN A 17 29.00 70.62 -11.21
C GLN A 17 28.49 69.82 -12.41
N LEU A 18 29.10 68.66 -12.71
CA LEU A 18 28.72 67.86 -13.87
C LEU A 18 27.47 67.01 -13.59
N PRO A 19 26.56 66.84 -14.58
CA PRO A 19 25.48 65.87 -14.49
C PRO A 19 26.01 64.43 -14.33
N PRO A 20 25.29 63.53 -13.64
CA PRO A 20 25.72 62.14 -13.43
C PRO A 20 26.09 61.37 -14.71
N SER A 21 25.36 61.61 -15.81
CA SER A 21 25.65 60.99 -17.12
C SER A 21 27.00 61.41 -17.69
N MET A 22 27.41 62.67 -17.48
CA MET A 22 28.71 63.18 -17.91
C MET A 22 29.85 62.71 -17.02
N LYS A 23 29.62 62.56 -15.70
CA LYS A 23 30.59 61.92 -14.79
C LYS A 23 30.88 60.48 -15.21
N LYS A 24 29.85 59.73 -15.64
CA LYS A 24 30.00 58.37 -16.21
C LYS A 24 30.79 58.36 -17.52
N ASP A 25 30.55 59.29 -18.46
CA ASP A 25 31.30 59.36 -19.72
C ASP A 25 32.77 59.79 -19.53
N VAL A 26 33.02 60.76 -18.63
CA VAL A 26 34.38 61.18 -18.24
C VAL A 26 35.14 60.01 -17.63
N TRP A 27 34.51 59.23 -16.76
CA TRP A 27 35.08 58.00 -16.22
C TRP A 27 35.45 56.99 -17.34
N LEU A 28 34.52 56.70 -18.25
CA LEU A 28 34.71 55.73 -19.34
C LEU A 28 35.89 56.10 -20.24
N ARG A 29 36.11 57.41 -20.44
CA ARG A 29 37.27 57.95 -21.17
C ARG A 29 38.57 57.87 -20.37
N LEU A 30 38.53 58.01 -19.04
CA LEU A 30 39.72 57.94 -18.17
C LEU A 30 40.24 56.50 -18.01
N THR A 31 39.34 55.51 -17.93
CA THR A 31 39.69 54.09 -17.82
C THR A 31 40.03 53.45 -19.16
N ASN A 32 39.48 53.95 -20.29
CA ASN A 32 39.74 53.41 -21.63
C ASN A 32 40.65 54.29 -22.52
N ARG A 33 41.39 55.27 -21.96
CA ARG A 33 42.26 56.15 -22.78
C ARG A 33 43.39 55.36 -23.46
N LYS A 34 43.64 55.70 -24.72
CA LYS A 34 44.61 55.03 -25.61
C LYS A 34 46.06 55.05 -25.09
N ASN A 35 46.42 56.03 -24.26
CA ASN A 35 47.76 56.16 -23.67
C ASN A 35 47.66 56.20 -22.13
N LYS A 36 48.29 55.24 -21.45
CA LYS A 36 48.35 55.09 -19.97
C LYS A 36 46.98 55.11 -19.26
N PRO A 37 46.02 54.20 -19.54
CA PRO A 37 44.75 54.17 -18.82
C PRO A 37 44.94 54.19 -17.30
N LEU A 38 44.09 54.94 -16.59
CA LEU A 38 44.09 54.94 -15.12
C LEU A 38 43.45 53.63 -14.64
N SER A 39 44.00 53.02 -13.59
CA SER A 39 43.36 51.85 -12.97
C SER A 39 42.07 52.26 -12.26
N GLU A 40 41.15 51.32 -12.05
CA GLU A 40 39.90 51.58 -11.33
C GLU A 40 40.16 52.16 -9.93
N GLU A 41 41.20 51.72 -9.23
CA GLU A 41 41.60 52.25 -7.92
C GLU A 41 42.06 53.72 -8.02
N GLN A 42 42.80 54.06 -9.07
CA GLN A 42 43.28 55.43 -9.28
C GLN A 42 42.13 56.38 -9.61
N VAL A 43 41.12 55.92 -10.35
CA VAL A 43 39.94 56.73 -10.70
C VAL A 43 38.97 56.85 -9.52
N ARG A 44 38.81 55.80 -8.71
CA ARG A 44 38.05 55.85 -7.44
C ARG A 44 38.60 56.92 -6.49
N GLY A 45 39.93 57.05 -6.40
CA GLY A 45 40.58 58.08 -5.58
C GLY A 45 40.34 59.52 -6.04
N ILE A 46 39.77 59.75 -7.24
CA ILE A 46 39.56 61.10 -7.80
C ILE A 46 38.29 61.77 -7.25
N HIS A 47 37.18 61.02 -7.12
CA HIS A 47 35.92 61.65 -6.70
C HIS A 47 34.93 60.66 -6.05
N PRO A 48 34.28 61.03 -4.92
CA PRO A 48 33.27 60.19 -4.25
C PRO A 48 32.13 59.73 -5.19
N ASP A 49 31.55 60.64 -5.98
CA ASP A 49 30.48 60.28 -6.92
C ASP A 49 30.92 59.27 -8.01
N ILE A 50 32.20 59.25 -8.39
CA ILE A 50 32.73 58.29 -9.37
C ILE A 50 32.89 56.92 -8.72
N GLU A 51 33.29 56.88 -7.45
CA GLU A 51 33.32 55.66 -6.64
C GLU A 51 31.91 55.07 -6.45
N GLU A 52 30.90 55.91 -6.21
CA GLU A 52 29.50 55.49 -6.12
C GLU A 52 28.98 54.88 -7.44
N LEU A 53 29.26 55.52 -8.58
CA LEU A 53 28.88 55.01 -9.91
C LEU A 53 29.52 53.66 -10.23
N LEU A 54 30.81 53.49 -9.92
CA LEU A 54 31.54 52.23 -10.08
C LEU A 54 30.94 51.12 -9.21
N THR A 55 30.65 51.43 -7.95
CA THR A 55 30.06 50.48 -7.01
C THR A 55 28.67 50.05 -7.49
N LYS A 56 27.88 50.98 -8.01
CA LYS A 56 26.53 50.70 -8.54
C LYS A 56 26.57 49.79 -9.77
N GLU A 57 27.46 50.05 -10.73
CA GLU A 57 27.58 49.24 -11.94
C GLU A 57 28.06 47.81 -11.64
N GLN A 58 29.05 47.66 -10.73
CA GLN A 58 29.49 46.35 -10.24
C GLN A 58 28.36 45.60 -9.51
N LEU A 59 27.52 46.31 -8.76
CA LEU A 59 26.39 45.74 -8.05
C LEU A 59 25.28 45.30 -9.02
N GLU A 60 24.96 46.12 -10.03
CA GLU A 60 24.00 45.78 -11.10
C GLU A 60 24.45 44.54 -11.91
N GLU A 61 25.74 44.46 -12.28
CA GLU A 61 26.28 43.28 -12.97
C GLU A 61 26.21 42.02 -12.10
N ARG A 62 26.57 42.15 -10.81
CA ARG A 62 26.47 41.05 -9.86
C ARG A 62 25.02 40.60 -9.65
N GLU A 63 24.07 41.53 -9.57
CA GLU A 63 22.65 41.22 -9.48
C GLU A 63 22.14 40.51 -10.73
N ALA A 64 22.54 40.94 -11.93
CA ALA A 64 22.17 40.28 -13.18
C ALA A 64 22.69 38.83 -13.23
N LEU A 65 23.93 38.61 -12.81
CA LEU A 65 24.53 37.28 -12.73
C LEU A 65 23.84 36.39 -11.69
N LEU A 66 23.47 36.94 -10.53
CA LEU A 66 22.70 36.22 -9.52
C LEU A 66 21.31 35.84 -10.02
N LYS A 67 20.58 36.76 -10.66
CA LYS A 67 19.28 36.48 -11.29
C LYS A 67 19.37 35.37 -12.32
N GLN A 68 20.42 35.37 -13.16
CA GLN A 68 20.62 34.30 -14.13
C GLN A 68 20.88 32.95 -13.44
N LYS A 69 21.68 32.92 -12.37
CA LYS A 69 21.91 31.71 -11.58
C LYS A 69 20.63 31.21 -10.92
N GLU A 70 19.81 32.10 -10.37
CA GLU A 70 18.51 31.74 -9.79
C GLU A 70 17.59 31.10 -10.83
N ILE A 71 17.49 31.68 -12.04
CA ILE A 71 16.69 31.11 -13.13
C ILE A 71 17.21 29.72 -13.51
N ASN A 72 18.53 29.56 -13.67
CA ASN A 72 19.12 28.27 -14.03
C ASN A 72 18.85 27.19 -12.95
N ILE A 73 18.99 27.55 -11.67
CA ILE A 73 18.71 26.66 -10.54
C ILE A 73 17.23 26.30 -10.51
N LYS A 74 16.35 27.29 -10.64
CA LYS A 74 14.90 27.09 -10.67
C LYS A 74 14.49 26.11 -11.76
N ASN A 75 14.95 26.33 -12.99
CA ASN A 75 14.63 25.46 -14.13
C ASN A 75 15.13 24.02 -13.90
N THR A 76 16.33 23.88 -13.30
CA THR A 76 16.89 22.55 -13.00
C THR A 76 16.03 21.80 -11.97
N ILE A 77 15.63 22.48 -10.90
CA ILE A 77 14.76 21.91 -9.87
C ILE A 77 13.38 21.56 -10.46
N GLU A 78 12.81 22.42 -11.29
CA GLU A 78 11.50 22.17 -11.92
C GLU A 78 11.51 20.91 -12.79
N VAL A 79 12.58 20.69 -13.58
CA VAL A 79 12.74 19.47 -14.39
C VAL A 79 12.86 18.24 -13.51
N GLN A 80 13.74 18.26 -12.50
CA GLN A 80 13.93 17.13 -11.58
C GLN A 80 12.62 16.77 -10.85
N VAL A 81 11.91 17.77 -10.33
CA VAL A 81 10.62 17.57 -9.66
C VAL A 81 9.58 17.00 -10.61
N ALA A 82 9.55 17.41 -11.88
CA ALA A 82 8.64 16.85 -12.87
C ALA A 82 8.95 15.37 -13.16
N GLU A 83 10.23 15.01 -13.27
CA GLU A 83 10.68 13.63 -13.46
C GLU A 83 10.34 12.74 -12.27
N GLU A 84 10.62 13.19 -11.04
CA GLU A 84 10.28 12.45 -9.82
C GLU A 84 8.76 12.27 -9.67
N ARG A 85 7.97 13.31 -9.96
CA ARG A 85 6.50 13.22 -9.93
C ARG A 85 5.98 12.19 -10.92
N LYS A 86 6.55 12.15 -12.12
CA LYS A 86 6.20 11.16 -13.15
C LYS A 86 6.58 9.76 -12.68
N HIS A 87 7.80 9.57 -12.21
CA HIS A 87 8.28 8.28 -11.71
C HIS A 87 7.42 7.75 -10.56
N LEU A 88 7.12 8.59 -9.56
CA LEU A 88 6.29 8.23 -8.42
C LEU A 88 4.85 7.86 -8.86
N LYS A 89 4.32 8.55 -9.87
CA LYS A 89 3.01 8.25 -10.42
C LYS A 89 2.99 6.89 -11.12
N ASP A 90 4.01 6.60 -11.93
CA ASP A 90 4.15 5.32 -12.62
C ASP A 90 4.31 4.16 -11.62
N GLU A 91 5.11 4.33 -10.56
CA GLU A 91 5.25 3.34 -9.48
C GLU A 91 3.94 3.09 -8.73
N TYR A 92 3.20 4.16 -8.43
CA TYR A 92 1.89 4.05 -7.77
C TYR A 92 0.90 3.26 -8.62
N ASP A 93 0.84 3.54 -9.93
CA ASP A 93 -0.06 2.84 -10.85
C ASP A 93 0.34 1.36 -11.01
N ALA A 94 1.64 1.06 -11.08
CA ALA A 94 2.15 -0.32 -11.09
C ALA A 94 1.80 -1.07 -9.80
N LEU A 95 1.95 -0.43 -8.64
CA LEU A 95 1.62 -1.02 -7.34
C LEU A 95 0.12 -1.29 -7.22
N LYS A 96 -0.71 -0.36 -7.72
CA LYS A 96 -2.17 -0.52 -7.75
C LYS A 96 -2.60 -1.72 -8.59
N ILE A 97 -2.04 -1.87 -9.80
CA ILE A 97 -2.30 -3.03 -10.67
C ILE A 97 -1.87 -4.32 -9.98
N ARG A 98 -0.68 -4.33 -9.37
CA ARG A 98 -0.17 -5.50 -8.65
C ARG A 98 -1.09 -5.90 -7.50
N LEU A 99 -1.51 -4.94 -6.67
CA LEU A 99 -2.41 -5.18 -5.55
C LEU A 99 -3.73 -5.79 -6.00
N GLU A 100 -4.34 -5.25 -7.06
CA GLU A 100 -5.57 -5.76 -7.64
C GLU A 100 -5.39 -7.19 -8.17
N SER A 101 -4.26 -7.48 -8.83
CA SER A 101 -3.94 -8.83 -9.32
C SER A 101 -3.76 -9.85 -8.19
N GLU A 102 -3.07 -9.48 -7.11
CA GLU A 102 -2.85 -10.35 -5.95
C GLU A 102 -4.16 -10.62 -5.20
N TYR A 103 -5.00 -9.60 -5.05
CA TYR A 103 -6.34 -9.74 -4.48
C TYR A 103 -7.20 -10.70 -5.31
N ASN A 104 -7.26 -10.52 -6.63
CA ASN A 104 -8.04 -11.37 -7.52
C ASN A 104 -7.56 -12.82 -7.49
N LYS A 105 -6.23 -13.04 -7.47
CA LYS A 105 -5.64 -14.37 -7.34
C LYS A 105 -6.08 -15.04 -6.04
N CYS A 106 -5.94 -14.34 -4.91
CA CYS A 106 -6.36 -14.85 -3.60
C CYS A 106 -7.84 -15.25 -3.59
N MET A 107 -8.71 -14.41 -4.16
CA MET A 107 -10.15 -14.69 -4.24
C MET A 107 -10.47 -15.93 -5.09
N VAL A 108 -9.75 -16.16 -6.18
CA VAL A 108 -9.89 -17.38 -7.00
C VAL A 108 -9.45 -18.61 -6.20
N ASP A 109 -8.29 -18.55 -5.56
CA ASP A 109 -7.74 -19.65 -4.75
C ASP A 109 -8.69 -20.00 -3.59
N MET A 110 -9.24 -18.99 -2.90
CA MET A 110 -10.23 -19.19 -1.84
C MET A 110 -11.51 -19.85 -2.36
N LYS A 111 -12.04 -19.41 -3.51
CA LYS A 111 -13.22 -20.03 -4.13
C LYS A 111 -12.96 -21.49 -4.47
N GLN A 112 -11.83 -21.79 -5.10
CA GLN A 112 -11.45 -23.15 -5.46
C GLN A 112 -11.32 -24.05 -4.22
N THR A 113 -10.64 -23.55 -3.19
CA THR A 113 -10.48 -24.25 -1.90
C THR A 113 -11.82 -24.51 -1.25
N THR A 114 -12.73 -23.54 -1.27
CA THR A 114 -14.09 -23.69 -0.74
C THR A 114 -14.89 -24.78 -1.48
N TYR A 115 -14.81 -24.81 -2.81
CA TYR A 115 -15.45 -25.88 -3.59
C TYR A 115 -14.86 -27.25 -3.28
N SER A 116 -13.53 -27.35 -3.15
CA SER A 116 -12.88 -28.61 -2.78
C SER A 116 -13.34 -29.11 -1.41
N PHE A 117 -13.38 -28.24 -0.39
CA PHE A 117 -13.87 -28.60 0.93
C PHE A 117 -15.35 -29.02 0.91
N LYS A 118 -16.19 -28.33 0.15
CA LYS A 118 -17.59 -28.70 -0.01
C LYS A 118 -17.73 -30.14 -0.52
N ASN A 119 -17.02 -30.47 -1.60
CA ASN A 119 -17.08 -31.81 -2.19
C ASN A 119 -16.57 -32.88 -1.20
N GLN A 120 -15.46 -32.62 -0.51
CA GLN A 120 -14.94 -33.54 0.50
C GLN A 120 -15.95 -33.82 1.62
N LEU A 121 -16.64 -32.78 2.11
CA LEU A 121 -17.67 -32.93 3.14
C LEU A 121 -18.87 -33.74 2.64
N GLU A 122 -19.27 -33.51 1.39
CA GLU A 122 -20.38 -34.25 0.77
C GLU A 122 -20.04 -35.73 0.58
N ASP A 123 -18.83 -36.04 0.12
CA ASP A 123 -18.33 -37.41 0.00
C ASP A 123 -18.26 -38.12 1.36
N GLN A 124 -17.73 -37.42 2.38
CA GLN A 124 -17.69 -37.94 3.75
C GLN A 124 -19.09 -38.22 4.32
N HIS A 125 -20.02 -37.29 4.11
CA HIS A 125 -21.40 -37.45 4.54
C HIS A 125 -22.06 -38.67 3.87
N ASN A 126 -21.91 -38.80 2.56
CA ASN A 126 -22.49 -39.89 1.78
C ASN A 126 -21.92 -41.24 2.18
N SER A 127 -20.60 -41.34 2.34
CA SER A 127 -19.94 -42.56 2.82
C SER A 127 -20.44 -42.97 4.20
N ARG A 128 -20.50 -42.03 5.15
CA ARG A 128 -20.95 -42.31 6.53
C ARG A 128 -22.43 -42.71 6.56
N SER A 129 -23.26 -42.09 5.72
CA SER A 129 -24.67 -42.42 5.60
C SER A 129 -24.87 -43.84 5.07
N ALA A 130 -24.13 -44.23 4.02
CA ALA A 130 -24.19 -45.58 3.45
C ALA A 130 -23.73 -46.65 4.46
N ASP A 131 -22.66 -46.38 5.22
CA ASP A 131 -22.19 -47.29 6.26
C ASP A 131 -23.24 -47.48 7.36
N LEU A 132 -23.88 -46.39 7.78
CA LEU A 132 -24.92 -46.43 8.81
C LEU A 132 -26.15 -47.20 8.31
N GLU A 133 -26.57 -46.97 7.06
CA GLU A 133 -27.67 -47.69 6.44
C GLU A 133 -27.39 -49.21 6.39
N LYS A 134 -26.17 -49.59 6.00
CA LYS A 134 -25.73 -50.99 5.98
C LYS A 134 -25.77 -51.60 7.38
N GLN A 135 -25.32 -50.88 8.40
CA GLN A 135 -25.39 -51.34 9.78
C GLN A 135 -26.84 -51.56 10.24
N TYR A 136 -27.74 -50.62 9.98
CA TYR A 136 -29.16 -50.75 10.35
C TYR A 136 -29.82 -51.94 9.64
N LYS A 137 -29.61 -52.10 8.33
CA LYS A 137 -30.13 -53.24 7.57
C LYS A 137 -29.64 -54.57 8.13
N SER A 138 -28.35 -54.67 8.46
CA SER A 138 -27.78 -55.86 9.10
C SER A 138 -28.42 -56.13 10.46
N ARG A 139 -28.60 -55.10 11.30
CA ARG A 139 -29.16 -55.24 12.65
C ARG A 139 -30.63 -55.64 12.61
N ILE A 140 -31.41 -55.07 11.68
CA ILE A 140 -32.81 -55.46 11.43
C ILE A 140 -32.88 -56.93 11.06
N SER A 141 -32.05 -57.41 10.12
CA SER A 141 -32.04 -58.82 9.72
C SER A 141 -31.71 -59.77 10.88
N VAL A 142 -30.80 -59.40 11.77
CA VAL A 142 -30.49 -60.17 12.98
C VAL A 142 -31.69 -60.23 13.92
N LEU A 143 -32.37 -59.10 14.14
CA LEU A 143 -33.56 -59.03 14.99
C LEU A 143 -34.75 -59.82 14.43
N GLU A 144 -34.98 -59.76 13.12
CA GLU A 144 -36.01 -60.55 12.44
C GLU A 144 -35.80 -62.05 12.65
N LYS A 145 -34.56 -62.53 12.46
CA LYS A 145 -34.21 -63.94 12.73
C LYS A 145 -34.44 -64.33 14.18
N ALA A 146 -34.07 -63.46 15.12
CA ALA A 146 -34.28 -63.71 16.55
C ALA A 146 -35.78 -63.75 16.92
N ASN A 147 -36.59 -62.87 16.33
CA ASN A 147 -38.05 -62.86 16.54
C ASN A 147 -38.71 -64.15 16.03
N ILE A 148 -38.34 -64.63 14.83
CA ILE A 148 -38.85 -65.91 14.31
C ILE A 148 -38.58 -67.07 15.27
N VAL A 149 -37.40 -67.10 15.91
CA VAL A 149 -37.06 -68.14 16.91
C VAL A 149 -37.95 -68.01 18.15
N LYS A 150 -38.14 -66.79 18.66
CA LYS A 150 -39.01 -66.53 19.81
C LYS A 150 -40.47 -66.88 19.52
N ASP A 151 -40.98 -66.56 18.34
CA ASP A 151 -42.36 -66.88 17.95
C ASP A 151 -42.60 -68.39 17.92
N LYS A 152 -41.62 -69.17 17.41
CA LYS A 152 -41.67 -70.64 17.47
C LYS A 152 -41.72 -71.15 18.92
N GLU A 153 -40.92 -70.57 19.81
CA GLU A 153 -40.88 -70.97 21.22
C GLU A 153 -42.18 -70.62 21.94
N ILE A 154 -42.74 -69.43 21.69
CA ILE A 154 -44.06 -69.03 22.20
C ILE A 154 -45.13 -70.02 21.72
N GLY A 155 -45.08 -70.43 20.45
CA GLY A 155 -45.98 -71.46 19.92
C GLY A 155 -45.88 -72.79 20.69
N ARG A 156 -44.67 -73.29 20.95
CA ARG A 156 -44.46 -74.51 21.75
C ARG A 156 -45.02 -74.37 23.16
N LEU A 157 -44.66 -73.30 23.88
CA LEU A 157 -45.14 -73.05 25.23
C LEU A 157 -46.67 -72.96 25.29
N SER A 158 -47.29 -72.32 24.29
CA SER A 158 -48.75 -72.22 24.17
C SER A 158 -49.40 -73.60 24.03
N THR A 159 -48.82 -74.50 23.22
CA THR A 159 -49.32 -75.88 23.09
C THR A 159 -49.17 -76.69 24.38
N SER A 160 -48.02 -76.60 25.05
CA SER A 160 -47.78 -77.27 26.33
C SER A 160 -48.73 -76.78 27.43
N LEU A 161 -48.99 -75.47 27.47
CA LEU A 161 -49.94 -74.87 28.41
C LEU A 161 -51.36 -75.35 28.17
N SER A 162 -51.79 -75.40 26.90
CA SER A 162 -53.11 -75.92 26.52
C SER A 162 -53.27 -77.39 26.94
N ARG A 163 -52.25 -78.21 26.70
CA ARG A 163 -52.23 -79.62 27.13
C ARG A 163 -52.36 -79.75 28.65
N SER A 164 -51.50 -79.05 29.40
CA SER A 164 -51.52 -79.07 30.87
C SER A 164 -52.87 -78.59 31.42
N LYS A 165 -53.48 -77.57 30.79
CA LYS A 165 -54.81 -77.07 31.17
C LYS A 165 -55.90 -78.12 30.99
N ASN A 166 -55.85 -78.89 29.91
CA ASN A 166 -56.80 -79.99 29.68
C ASN A 166 -56.58 -81.13 30.69
N GLU A 167 -55.34 -81.54 30.93
CA GLU A 167 -55.02 -82.57 31.94
C GLU A 167 -55.53 -82.17 33.34
N ILE A 168 -55.36 -80.91 33.76
CA ILE A 168 -55.90 -80.39 35.02
C ILE A 168 -57.44 -80.50 35.05
N LYS A 169 -58.12 -80.17 33.94
CA LYS A 169 -59.58 -80.27 33.85
C LYS A 169 -60.04 -81.72 34.01
N ASP A 170 -59.36 -82.65 33.35
CA ASP A 170 -59.67 -84.09 33.41
C ASP A 170 -59.44 -84.65 34.82
N LEU A 171 -58.31 -84.30 35.46
CA LEU A 171 -58.03 -84.67 36.86
C LEU A 171 -59.06 -84.11 37.84
N LYS A 172 -59.49 -82.86 37.64
CA LYS A 172 -60.53 -82.24 38.47
C LYS A 172 -61.86 -83.00 38.36
N HIS A 173 -62.23 -83.42 37.15
CA HIS A 173 -63.41 -84.25 36.94
C HIS A 173 -63.27 -85.61 37.63
N ALA A 174 -62.13 -86.30 37.47
CA ALA A 174 -61.88 -87.59 38.10
C ALA A 174 -61.99 -87.50 39.63
N LEU A 175 -61.42 -86.45 40.24
CA LEU A 175 -61.51 -86.22 41.69
C LEU A 175 -62.96 -85.98 42.15
N SER A 176 -63.74 -85.18 41.41
CA SER A 176 -65.17 -84.97 41.69
C SER A 176 -65.99 -86.26 41.62
N SER A 177 -65.59 -87.23 40.78
CA SER A 177 -66.23 -88.55 40.69
C SER A 177 -65.82 -89.53 41.80
N ILE A 178 -64.73 -89.27 42.53
CA ILE A 178 -64.24 -90.12 43.64
C ILE A 178 -64.80 -89.67 45.00
N ILE A 179 -65.14 -88.39 45.14
CA ILE A 179 -65.63 -87.78 46.39
C ILE A 179 -67.17 -87.85 46.53
N LEU A 180 -67.88 -88.41 45.54
CA LEU A 180 -69.33 -88.66 45.50
C LEU A 180 -69.63 -90.15 45.69
#